data_AF-A0A2U1L5I9-F1
#
_entry.id   AF-A0A2U1L5I9-F1
#
_cell.length_a   1.000
_cell.length_b   1.000
_cell.length_c   1.000
_cell.angle_alpha   90.00
_cell.angle_beta   90.00
_cell.angle_gamma   90.00
#
_symmetry.space_group_name_H-M   'P 1'
#
loop_
_entity.id
_entity.type
_entity.pdbx_description
1 polymer ?
#
loop_
_entity_poly.entity_id
_entity_poly.type
_entity_poly.pdbx_seq_one_letter_code
_entity_poly.pdbx_strand_id
1 'polypeptide(L)'
;MKKVIWYVLHNSPEIDAYMNEFQSERPKSDMQQEFPKWFESKIGNLYIANDPRCTPDLFALACGPLSTATSINSCVVNGVKFVVHSRDVKRTTQNNGICSPGEKP
;
A
#
# COMPACT_ATOMS: atom_id res chain seq x y z
N MET A 1 -7.36 -0.82 5.78
CA MET A 1 -6.14 -1.46 5.26
C MET A 1 -6.16 -1.61 3.75
N LYS A 2 -7.09 -2.37 3.15
CA LYS A 2 -7.14 -2.58 1.68
C LYS A 2 -7.00 -1.30 0.84
N LYS A 3 -7.70 -0.22 1.19
CA LYS A 3 -7.60 1.08 0.50
C LYS A 3 -6.22 1.72 0.55
N VAL A 4 -5.50 1.57 1.67
CA VAL A 4 -4.14 2.12 1.84
C VAL A 4 -3.15 1.29 1.03
N ILE A 5 -3.30 -0.04 1.04
CA ILE A 5 -2.48 -0.94 0.21
C ILE A 5 -2.64 -0.57 -1.26
N TRP A 6 -3.89 -0.43 -1.73
CA TRP A 6 -4.16 0.01 -3.09
C TRP A 6 -3.58 1.39 -3.38
N TYR A 7 -3.73 2.36 -2.47
CA TYR A 7 -3.19 3.69 -2.66
C TYR A 7 -1.67 3.67 -2.86
N VAL A 8 -0.94 2.91 -2.05
CA VAL A 8 0.52 2.77 -2.21
C VAL A 8 0.84 2.15 -3.56
N LEU A 9 0.25 0.99 -3.86
CA LEU A 9 0.49 0.28 -5.11
C LEU A 9 0.19 1.16 -6.32
N HIS A 10 -1.00 1.75 -6.42
CA HIS A 10 -1.43 2.56 -7.56
C HIS A 10 -0.60 3.85 -7.78
N ASN A 11 0.16 4.29 -6.79
CA ASN A 11 1.05 5.46 -6.91
C ASN A 11 2.53 5.09 -7.06
N SER A 12 2.84 3.79 -7.24
CA SER A 12 4.20 3.28 -7.45
C SER A 12 4.43 2.96 -8.93
N PRO A 13 5.31 3.67 -9.65
CA PRO A 13 5.57 3.40 -11.07
C PRO A 13 6.17 2.00 -11.30
N GLU A 14 6.80 1.40 -10.29
CA GLU A 14 7.39 0.06 -10.34
C GLU A 14 6.36 -1.03 -10.65
N ILE A 15 5.07 -0.76 -10.43
CA ILE A 15 4.01 -1.76 -10.62
C ILE A 15 3.25 -1.63 -11.95
N ASP A 16 3.51 -0.60 -12.77
CA ASP A 16 2.73 -0.30 -13.98
C ASP A 16 2.70 -1.49 -14.96
N ALA A 17 3.86 -2.14 -15.16
CA ALA A 17 3.96 -3.33 -15.99
C ALA A 17 3.07 -4.47 -15.49
N TYR A 18 2.98 -4.63 -14.17
CA TYR A 18 2.18 -5.66 -13.52
C TYR A 18 0.69 -5.32 -13.54
N MET A 19 0.32 -4.04 -13.47
CA MET A 19 -1.07 -3.61 -13.63
C MET A 19 -1.60 -3.93 -15.02
N ASN A 20 -0.79 -3.69 -16.06
CA ASN A 20 -1.13 -4.04 -17.44
C ASN A 20 -1.23 -5.56 -17.62
N GLU A 21 -0.30 -6.31 -17.05
CA GLU A 21 -0.33 -7.78 -17.08
C GLU A 21 -1.61 -8.31 -16.40
N PHE A 22 -1.97 -7.79 -15.23
CA PHE A 22 -3.19 -8.16 -14.53
C PHE A 22 -4.46 -7.87 -15.36
N GLN A 23 -4.55 -6.70 -16.00
CA GLN A 23 -5.69 -6.36 -16.86
C GLN A 23 -5.80 -7.28 -18.07
N SER A 24 -4.66 -7.66 -18.65
CA SER A 24 -4.61 -8.59 -19.78
C SER A 24 -5.05 -10.00 -19.37
N GLU A 25 -4.56 -10.49 -18.22
CA GLU A 25 -4.96 -11.81 -17.68
C GLU A 25 -6.42 -11.81 -17.19
N ARG A 26 -6.92 -10.69 -16.68
CA ARG A 26 -8.20 -10.58 -15.96
C ARG A 26 -8.97 -9.29 -16.30
N PRO A 27 -9.50 -9.16 -17.53
CA PRO A 27 -10.12 -7.92 -18.00
C PRO A 27 -11.44 -7.54 -17.30
N LYS A 28 -12.05 -8.49 -16.56
CA LYS A 28 -13.31 -8.27 -15.82
C LYS A 28 -13.12 -8.14 -14.30
N SER A 29 -11.89 -8.27 -13.80
CA SER A 29 -11.61 -8.22 -12.36
C SER A 29 -11.64 -6.80 -11.83
N ASP A 30 -12.02 -6.66 -10.56
CA ASP A 30 -11.89 -5.41 -9.83
C ASP A 30 -10.42 -5.20 -9.46
N MET A 31 -9.78 -4.27 -10.17
CA MET A 31 -8.38 -3.95 -9.97
C MET A 31 -8.06 -3.55 -8.53
N GLN A 32 -8.88 -2.72 -7.88
CA GLN A 32 -8.62 -2.26 -6.52
C GLN A 32 -8.74 -3.41 -5.50
N GLN A 33 -9.62 -4.38 -5.73
CA GLN A 33 -9.86 -5.48 -4.81
C GLN A 33 -8.93 -6.68 -5.03
N GLU A 34 -8.61 -6.98 -6.29
CA GLU A 34 -7.99 -8.25 -6.68
C GLU A 34 -6.50 -8.10 -7.01
N PHE A 35 -6.08 -6.94 -7.55
CA PHE A 35 -4.68 -6.72 -7.92
C PHE A 35 -3.71 -6.93 -6.76
N PRO A 36 -3.92 -6.39 -5.53
CA PRO A 36 -2.93 -6.52 -4.46
C PRO A 36 -2.58 -7.97 -4.12
N LYS A 37 -3.58 -8.85 -4.07
CA LYS A 37 -3.39 -10.28 -3.77
C LYS A 37 -2.73 -11.02 -4.94
N TRP A 38 -3.11 -10.68 -6.17
CA TRP A 38 -2.46 -11.24 -7.36
C TRP A 38 -0.99 -10.81 -7.43
N PHE A 39 -0.71 -9.54 -7.17
CA PHE A 39 0.62 -8.95 -7.18
C PHE A 39 1.53 -9.59 -6.12
N GLU A 40 1.05 -9.70 -4.88
CA GLU A 40 1.73 -10.44 -3.81
C GLU A 40 2.12 -11.85 -4.26
N SER A 41 1.19 -12.60 -4.87
CA SER A 41 1.44 -13.96 -5.35
C SER A 41 2.45 -13.99 -6.50
N LYS A 42 2.34 -13.06 -7.46
CA LYS A 42 3.21 -12.94 -8.63
C LYS A 42 4.66 -12.69 -8.20
N ILE A 43 4.87 -11.69 -7.34
CA ILE A 43 6.20 -11.32 -6.86
C ILE A 43 6.76 -12.38 -5.92
N GLY A 44 5.93 -12.99 -5.06
CA GLY A 44 6.34 -14.11 -4.22
C GLY A 44 6.89 -15.30 -5.03
N ASN A 45 6.27 -15.61 -6.17
CA ASN A 45 6.78 -16.65 -7.08
C ASN A 45 8.13 -16.27 -7.70
N LEU A 46 8.32 -15.01 -8.09
CA LEU A 46 9.62 -14.53 -8.60
C LEU A 46 10.71 -14.61 -7.53
N TYR A 47 10.38 -14.25 -6.29
CA TYR A 47 11.29 -14.35 -5.16
C TYR A 47 11.72 -15.80 -4.90
N ILE A 48 10.78 -16.75 -4.84
CA ILE A 48 11.08 -18.18 -4.65
C ILE A 48 11.94 -18.73 -5.79
N ALA A 49 11.69 -18.29 -7.03
CA ALA A 49 12.47 -18.67 -8.20
C ALA A 49 13.86 -18.02 -8.27
N ASN A 50 14.19 -17.13 -7.33
CA ASN A 50 15.40 -16.30 -7.34
C ASN A 50 15.56 -15.54 -8.67
N ASP A 51 14.44 -15.07 -9.22
CA ASP A 51 14.38 -14.41 -10.51
C ASP A 51 14.95 -12.98 -10.40
N PRO A 52 15.88 -12.56 -11.30
CA PRO A 52 16.52 -11.25 -11.22
C PRO A 52 15.55 -10.07 -11.41
N ARG A 53 14.33 -10.32 -11.90
CA ARG A 53 13.27 -9.31 -12.00
C ARG A 53 12.69 -8.94 -10.62
N CYS A 54 12.89 -9.79 -9.61
CA CYS A 54 12.45 -9.52 -8.24
C CYS A 54 13.41 -8.56 -7.54
N THR A 55 13.26 -7.26 -7.78
CA THR A 55 14.05 -6.24 -7.07
C THR A 55 13.63 -6.15 -5.60
N PRO A 56 14.50 -5.67 -4.70
CA PRO A 56 14.15 -5.45 -3.30
C PRO A 56 12.92 -4.54 -3.10
N ASP A 57 12.80 -3.48 -3.91
CA ASP A 57 11.68 -2.54 -3.82
C ASP A 57 10.37 -3.18 -4.26
N LEU A 58 10.40 -3.97 -5.34
CA LEU A 58 9.24 -4.70 -5.83
C LEU A 58 8.76 -5.75 -4.81
N PHE A 59 9.71 -6.44 -4.18
CA PHE A 59 9.42 -7.38 -3.10
C PHE A 59 8.80 -6.66 -1.89
N ALA A 60 9.38 -5.53 -1.47
CA ALA A 60 8.86 -4.73 -0.36
C ALA A 60 7.44 -4.22 -0.62
N LEU A 61 7.13 -3.79 -1.84
CA LEU A 61 5.78 -3.40 -2.25
C LEU A 61 4.80 -4.58 -2.18
N ALA A 62 5.22 -5.76 -2.62
CA ALA A 62 4.40 -6.97 -2.60
C ALA A 62 4.11 -7.49 -1.19
N CYS A 63 5.06 -7.37 -0.26
CA CYS A 63 4.85 -7.71 1.15
C CYS A 63 3.76 -6.86 1.82
N GLY A 64 3.50 -5.67 1.29
CA GLY A 64 2.54 -4.73 1.85
C GLY A 64 2.93 -4.22 3.25
N PRO A 65 1.99 -3.57 3.95
CA PRO A 65 2.23 -3.04 5.29
C PRO A 65 2.47 -4.16 6.32
N LEU A 66 3.42 -3.91 7.23
CA LEU A 66 3.67 -4.77 8.40
C LEU A 66 2.36 -5.08 9.14
N SER A 67 2.23 -6.29 9.66
CA SER A 67 1.05 -6.72 10.44
C SER A 67 0.83 -5.89 11.72
N THR A 68 1.88 -5.23 12.22
CA THR A 68 1.85 -4.31 13.36
C THR A 68 1.47 -2.87 12.97
N ALA A 69 1.31 -2.58 11.68
CA ALA A 69 0.90 -1.26 11.21
C ALA A 69 -0.47 -0.90 11.78
N THR A 70 -0.53 0.22 12.50
CA THR A 70 -1.75 0.69 13.15
C THR A 70 -2.38 1.82 12.34
N SER A 71 -3.67 1.71 12.02
CA SER A 71 -4.45 2.84 11.50
C SER A 71 -4.86 3.76 12.65
N ILE A 72 -4.60 5.06 12.52
CA ILE A 72 -4.91 6.06 13.55
C ILE A 72 -5.74 7.16 12.90
N ASN A 73 -6.89 7.48 13.52
CA ASN A 73 -7.70 8.61 13.09
C ASN A 73 -6.93 9.92 13.33
N SER A 74 -6.90 10.76 12.30
CA SER A 74 -6.24 12.06 12.34
C SER A 74 -7.03 13.07 11.53
N CYS A 75 -6.96 14.34 11.91
CA CYS A 75 -7.51 15.46 11.15
C CYS A 75 -6.37 16.34 10.65
N VAL A 76 -6.43 16.83 9.42
CA VAL A 76 -5.49 17.84 8.93
C VAL A 76 -6.23 19.18 8.87
N VAL A 77 -5.79 20.16 9.66
CA VAL A 77 -6.36 21.51 9.67
C VAL A 77 -5.23 22.49 9.33
N ASN A 78 -5.41 23.29 8.27
CA ASN A 78 -4.41 24.26 7.80
C ASN A 78 -3.01 23.65 7.58
N GLY A 79 -2.94 22.42 7.06
CA GLY A 79 -1.68 21.71 6.83
C GLY A 79 -1.06 21.03 8.07
N VAL A 80 -1.68 21.16 9.25
CA VAL A 80 -1.21 20.52 10.49
C VAL A 80 -2.04 19.27 10.77
N LYS A 81 -1.36 18.12 10.97
CA LYS A 81 -1.98 16.83 11.29
C LYS A 81 -2.17 16.67 12.81
N PHE A 82 -3.41 16.62 13.25
CA PHE A 82 -3.81 16.34 14.63
C PHE A 82 -4.20 14.87 14.78
N VAL A 83 -3.70 14.21 15.82
CA VAL A 83 -4.10 12.85 16.24
C VAL A 83 -4.71 12.90 17.63
N VAL A 84 -5.30 11.78 18.08
CA VAL A 84 -5.86 11.67 19.44
C VAL A 84 -4.78 12.00 20.48
N HIS A 85 -5.09 12.87 21.45
CA HIS A 85 -4.13 13.39 22.44
C HIS A 85 -3.31 12.29 23.15
N SER A 86 -3.95 11.18 23.54
CA SER A 86 -3.27 10.05 24.21
C SER A 86 -2.20 9.37 23.37
N ARG A 87 -2.29 9.47 22.03
CA ARG A 87 -1.28 9.03 21.08
C ARG A 87 -0.22 10.12 20.87
N ASP A 88 -0.66 11.37 20.73
CA ASP A 88 0.22 12.51 20.44
C ASP A 88 1.28 12.72 21.53
N VAL A 89 0.88 12.65 22.80
CA VAL A 89 1.78 12.78 23.97
C VAL A 89 2.89 11.72 23.97
N LYS A 90 2.67 10.57 23.33
CA LYS A 90 3.64 9.47 23.25
C LYS A 90 4.53 9.55 22.01
N ARG A 91 4.33 10.49 21.09
CA ARG A 91 5.14 10.62 19.88
C ARG A 91 6.40 11.43 20.17
N THR A 92 7.55 10.82 19.93
CA THR A 92 8.87 11.49 19.96
C THR A 92 9.31 11.97 18.59
N THR A 93 8.69 11.49 17.50
CA THR A 93 8.99 11.88 16.12
C THR A 93 7.71 12.09 15.30
N GLN A 94 7.74 13.06 14.38
CA GLN A 94 6.75 13.19 13.33
C GLN A 94 7.08 12.23 12.18
N ASN A 95 6.63 10.98 12.29
CA ASN A 95 6.68 10.08 11.14
C ASN A 95 5.73 10.60 10.04
N ASN A 96 6.26 10.83 8.84
CA ASN A 96 5.49 11.11 7.63
C ASN A 96 4.70 9.86 7.23
N GLY A 97 3.53 9.68 7.85
CA GLY A 97 2.61 8.60 7.50
C GLY A 97 1.80 8.96 6.26
N ILE A 98 1.47 7.95 5.45
CA ILE A 98 0.57 8.08 4.29
C ILE A 98 -0.84 8.48 4.77
N CYS A 99 -1.50 9.36 4.03
CA CYS A 99 -2.88 9.77 4.28
C CYS A 99 -3.74 9.45 3.05
N SER A 100 -4.80 8.67 3.23
CA SER A 100 -5.80 8.40 2.20
C SER A 100 -7.11 9.10 2.57
N PRO A 101 -7.85 9.70 1.62
CA PRO A 101 -9.18 10.23 1.87
C PRO A 101 -10.09 9.17 2.51
N GLY A 102 -10.86 9.56 3.52
CA GLY A 102 -11.91 8.71 4.11
C GLY A 102 -13.07 8.49 3.14
N GLU A 103 -13.90 7.48 3.40
CA GLU A 103 -15.19 7.36 2.71
C GLU A 103 -16.05 8.60 3.02
N LYS A 104 -16.65 9.20 1.98
CA LYS A 104 -17.71 10.18 2.20
C LYS A 104 -18.89 9.43 2.82
N PRO A 105 -19.55 10.00 3.86
CA PRO A 105 -20.74 9.41 4.45
C PRO A 105 -21.87 9.26 3.42
#